data_AF-A0A3R7NU48-F1
#
_entry.id   AF-A0A3R7NU48-F1
#
_cell.length_a   1.000
_cell.length_b   1.000
_cell.length_c   1.000
_cell.angle_alpha   90.00
_cell.angle_beta   90.00
_cell.angle_gamma   90.00
#
_symmetry.space_group_name_H-M   'P 1'
#
loop_
_entity.id
_entity.type
_entity.pdbx_description
1 polymer ?
#
loop_
_entity_poly.entity_id
_entity_poly.type
_entity_poly.pdbx_seq_one_letter_code
_entity_poly.pdbx_strand_id
1 'polypeptide(L)'
;MQKVLGGAAVAAVSGGGSGAIRHSTNSDVAATFGVFQNVHVNPFPVRAAIDIGTGGMISMTVGRVDAAHNAVRDFIYQTQLPLHLVSANTDSALGASVHASYSFGTPPASFVLSETTRTDIRNKMRMLHGALRRDQYDGVSERTAVISWPLCHATDVMSLAEELTREFKVDVRVLGNTFQVDTLSYNTEPALGAERATNPLRKAAKDRAIQVKQSNGGDDSLQLLMQQIVLRREKRRGRRCSTADEDSRHLNAAAVSAVPPKRQLEQLAFLAHAAVSKCVAPQRMLVLAEDRHRGLCILGADTGETDEMDEDSTNALVLHTAAESSGVLLHSLPVDIPTAQRLLLTAVQHRAEGPAGSEERRSPNPVLREELRHLRHLLEEMIRPTLPAWVHHKSRAGGLICGSGFNGSVLNLAARVAQRTNVTREHLDTHAEMHYCGLTDVLLAVNYPDPTTVLPSAAIASALMRALDTNRFEYLPEVSIAAALLVQPSLWMYDRREKVRATLQKKKFFSGCVGQRTFRRPHARENPAAPPESSWQLNQSWNPLSYGNSTRGT
;
A
#
# COMPACT_ATOMS: atom_id res chain seq x y z
N MET A 1 -21.44 -31.00 -53.00
CA MET A 1 -20.88 -29.64 -52.91
C MET A 1 -19.77 -29.64 -51.86
N GLN A 2 -18.81 -28.73 -52.00
CA GLN A 2 -17.42 -28.77 -51.55
C GLN A 2 -17.15 -28.80 -50.02
N LYS A 3 -15.94 -29.33 -49.73
CA LYS A 3 -15.14 -29.35 -48.48
C LYS A 3 -14.92 -27.96 -47.85
N VAL A 4 -14.71 -27.90 -46.53
CA VAL A 4 -13.48 -27.51 -45.76
C VAL A 4 -13.77 -27.86 -44.28
N LEU A 5 -13.17 -28.84 -43.58
CA LEU A 5 -11.80 -29.10 -43.08
C LEU A 5 -11.25 -28.14 -41.99
N GLY A 6 -11.04 -28.70 -40.79
CA GLY A 6 -10.08 -28.24 -39.77
C GLY A 6 -10.73 -27.99 -38.41
N GLY A 7 -10.42 -28.66 -37.31
CA GLY A 7 -9.33 -29.59 -36.99
C GLY A 7 -9.19 -29.60 -35.46
N ALA A 8 -9.20 -30.78 -34.86
CA ALA A 8 -9.27 -31.01 -33.43
C ALA A 8 -7.95 -30.75 -32.67
N ALA A 9 -8.13 -30.43 -31.39
CA ALA A 9 -7.35 -30.77 -30.20
C ALA A 9 -5.86 -31.16 -30.33
N VAL A 10 -5.02 -30.51 -29.51
CA VAL A 10 -3.95 -31.21 -28.76
C VAL A 10 -3.96 -30.71 -27.30
N ALA A 11 -4.32 -31.62 -26.41
CA ALA A 11 -3.91 -31.60 -25.00
C ALA A 11 -2.63 -32.42 -24.87
N ALA A 12 -1.66 -31.91 -24.10
CA ALA A 12 -0.58 -32.66 -23.46
C ALA A 12 -0.02 -31.75 -22.34
N VAL A 13 -0.36 -31.91 -21.05
CA VAL A 13 -0.02 -32.99 -20.09
C VAL A 13 1.38 -32.82 -19.46
N SER A 14 1.34 -32.56 -18.15
CA SER A 14 2.28 -32.84 -17.05
C SER A 14 3.79 -32.97 -17.29
N GLY A 15 4.54 -32.21 -16.50
CA GLY A 15 5.85 -32.59 -15.99
C GLY A 15 5.97 -32.16 -14.52
N GLY A 16 5.81 -33.11 -13.60
CA GLY A 16 6.13 -32.93 -12.20
C GLY A 16 7.64 -32.84 -12.01
N GLY A 17 8.07 -31.90 -11.17
CA GLY A 17 9.44 -31.79 -10.69
C GLY A 17 9.40 -31.40 -9.22
N SER A 18 9.44 -32.41 -8.36
CA SER A 18 9.78 -32.23 -6.95
C SER A 18 11.24 -31.76 -6.90
N GLY A 19 11.44 -30.49 -6.60
CA GLY A 19 12.77 -29.88 -6.49
C GLY A 19 12.80 -29.02 -5.25
N ALA A 20 13.41 -29.53 -4.19
CA ALA A 20 13.75 -28.75 -3.00
C ALA A 20 14.54 -27.50 -3.43
N ILE A 21 13.95 -26.32 -3.25
CA ILE A 21 14.62 -25.05 -3.50
C ILE A 21 15.59 -24.85 -2.33
N ARG A 22 16.83 -25.30 -2.52
CA ARG A 22 17.95 -24.83 -1.71
C ARG A 22 18.19 -23.36 -2.06
N HIS A 23 18.11 -22.50 -1.06
CA HIS A 23 18.54 -21.11 -1.14
C HIS A 23 19.97 -21.01 -1.71
N SER A 24 20.10 -20.53 -2.95
CA SER A 24 21.36 -20.01 -3.45
C SER A 24 21.12 -18.56 -3.88
N THR A 25 21.53 -17.65 -3.01
CA THR A 25 21.54 -16.22 -3.28
C THR A 25 22.58 -15.93 -4.36
N ASN A 26 22.19 -15.16 -5.39
CA ASN A 26 23.02 -14.55 -6.45
C ASN A 26 23.00 -15.14 -7.88
N SER A 27 22.19 -16.17 -8.20
CA SER A 27 22.06 -16.62 -9.61
C SER A 27 20.70 -16.32 -10.30
N ASP A 28 19.68 -15.95 -9.54
CA ASP A 28 18.29 -15.80 -10.06
C ASP A 28 18.01 -14.52 -10.85
N VAL A 29 18.85 -13.48 -10.71
CA VAL A 29 18.59 -12.19 -11.34
C VAL A 29 18.69 -12.32 -12.87
N ALA A 30 19.56 -13.19 -13.40
CA ALA A 30 19.73 -13.37 -14.84
C ALA A 30 18.61 -14.21 -15.49
N ALA A 31 18.12 -15.24 -14.79
CA ALA A 31 17.07 -16.14 -15.28
C ALA A 31 15.68 -15.48 -15.28
N THR A 32 15.43 -14.53 -14.37
CA THR A 32 14.18 -13.77 -14.33
C THR A 32 14.02 -12.77 -15.47
N PHE A 33 15.09 -12.36 -16.17
CA PHE A 33 14.99 -11.34 -17.24
C PHE A 33 14.45 -11.85 -18.59
N GLY A 34 14.45 -13.16 -18.84
CA GLY A 34 13.98 -13.72 -20.12
C GLY A 34 12.46 -13.78 -20.26
N VAL A 35 11.76 -13.97 -19.14
CA VAL A 35 10.31 -14.27 -19.12
C VAL A 35 9.43 -13.02 -19.30
N PHE A 36 9.95 -11.82 -19.01
CA PHE A 36 9.14 -10.59 -18.99
C PHE A 36 9.28 -9.69 -20.23
N GLN A 37 10.01 -10.10 -21.27
CA GLN A 37 10.32 -9.23 -22.41
C GLN A 37 9.14 -8.99 -23.37
N ASN A 38 8.17 -9.91 -23.45
CA ASN A 38 7.11 -9.89 -24.48
C ASN A 38 5.67 -9.89 -23.94
N VAL A 39 5.45 -9.78 -22.63
CA VAL A 39 4.08 -9.82 -22.07
C VAL A 39 3.52 -8.39 -21.97
N HIS A 40 2.43 -8.11 -22.69
CA HIS A 40 1.66 -6.87 -22.51
C HIS A 40 1.21 -6.75 -21.06
N VAL A 41 1.59 -5.64 -20.43
CA VAL A 41 1.14 -5.30 -19.09
C VAL A 41 -0.20 -4.60 -19.25
N ASN A 42 -1.27 -5.19 -18.71
CA ASN A 42 -2.56 -4.54 -18.71
C ASN A 42 -2.48 -3.33 -17.76
N PRO A 43 -2.67 -2.08 -18.22
CA PRO A 43 -2.69 -0.90 -17.36
C PRO A 43 -3.93 -0.87 -16.45
N PHE A 44 -4.97 -1.63 -16.80
CA PHE A 44 -6.23 -1.71 -16.05
C PHE A 44 -6.55 -3.15 -15.61
N PRO A 45 -5.71 -3.79 -14.76
CA PRO A 45 -5.97 -5.13 -14.27
C PRO A 45 -7.21 -5.16 -13.38
N VAL A 46 -7.88 -6.32 -13.33
CA VAL A 46 -8.83 -6.63 -12.28
C VAL A 46 -8.09 -7.38 -11.18
N ARG A 47 -8.06 -6.78 -9.99
CA ARG A 47 -7.36 -7.29 -8.81
C ARG A 47 -8.38 -7.79 -7.78
N ALA A 48 -8.06 -8.91 -7.15
CA ALA A 48 -8.75 -9.39 -5.96
C ALA A 48 -7.79 -9.35 -4.77
N ALA A 49 -8.14 -8.57 -3.76
CA ALA A 49 -7.38 -8.47 -2.52
C ALA A 49 -8.17 -9.02 -1.35
N ILE A 50 -7.49 -9.76 -0.47
CA ILE A 50 -8.07 -10.37 0.72
C ILE A 50 -7.31 -9.87 1.95
N ASP A 51 -8.03 -9.29 2.91
CA ASP A 51 -7.51 -8.90 4.21
C ASP A 51 -7.98 -9.90 5.27
N ILE A 52 -7.07 -10.43 6.08
CA ILE A 52 -7.33 -11.45 7.10
C ILE A 52 -6.93 -10.89 8.46
N GLY A 53 -7.90 -10.52 9.29
CA GLY A 53 -7.68 -10.21 10.71
C GLY A 53 -8.27 -8.88 11.18
N THR A 54 -8.34 -7.85 10.32
CA THR A 54 -8.82 -6.53 10.73
C THR A 54 -10.25 -6.62 11.29
N GLY A 55 -10.44 -6.10 12.52
CA GLY A 55 -11.74 -6.09 13.18
C GLY A 55 -12.31 -7.48 13.49
N GLY A 56 -11.47 -8.53 13.45
CA GLY A 56 -11.93 -9.92 13.60
C GLY A 56 -12.64 -10.46 12.36
N MET A 57 -12.37 -9.90 11.18
CA MET A 57 -13.00 -10.28 9.92
C MET A 57 -11.96 -10.80 8.92
N ILE A 58 -12.43 -11.60 7.97
CA ILE A 58 -11.76 -11.80 6.69
C ILE A 58 -12.59 -11.12 5.60
N SER A 59 -11.98 -10.18 4.89
CA SER A 59 -12.67 -9.38 3.88
C SER A 59 -12.00 -9.53 2.52
N MET A 60 -12.81 -9.50 1.47
CA MET A 60 -12.35 -9.58 0.09
C MET A 60 -12.95 -8.43 -0.71
N THR A 61 -12.10 -7.79 -1.51
CA THR A 61 -12.50 -6.75 -2.44
C THR A 61 -11.95 -7.07 -3.82
N VAL A 62 -12.80 -6.97 -4.84
CA VAL A 62 -12.46 -7.12 -6.25
C VAL A 62 -12.75 -5.81 -6.95
N GLY A 63 -11.76 -5.29 -7.67
CA GLY A 63 -11.89 -4.03 -8.38
C GLY A 63 -11.01 -3.95 -9.61
N ARG A 64 -11.43 -3.11 -10.55
CA ARG A 64 -10.60 -2.66 -11.66
C ARG A 64 -9.75 -1.50 -11.19
N VAL A 65 -8.43 -1.61 -11.36
CA VAL A 65 -7.46 -0.64 -10.85
C VAL A 65 -6.72 0.00 -12.02
N ASP A 66 -6.43 1.29 -11.94
CA ASP A 66 -5.39 1.93 -12.75
C ASP A 66 -4.04 1.65 -12.09
N ALA A 67 -3.29 0.72 -12.67
CA ALA A 67 -2.04 0.26 -12.09
C ALA A 67 -0.91 1.29 -12.22
N ALA A 68 -0.99 2.24 -13.16
CA ALA A 68 0.01 3.30 -13.31
C ALA A 68 -0.10 4.34 -12.18
N HIS A 69 -1.34 4.63 -11.76
CA HIS A 69 -1.63 5.62 -10.72
C HIS A 69 -1.94 5.01 -9.35
N ASN A 70 -1.95 3.68 -9.23
CA ASN A 70 -2.35 2.97 -8.02
C ASN A 70 -3.70 3.47 -7.48
N ALA A 71 -4.71 3.54 -8.36
CA ALA A 71 -6.02 4.06 -8.01
C ALA A 71 -7.14 3.12 -8.46
N VAL A 72 -8.17 2.95 -7.64
CA VAL A 72 -9.33 2.13 -8.03
C VAL A 72 -10.17 2.90 -9.04
N ARG A 73 -10.49 2.25 -10.17
CA ARG A 73 -11.46 2.78 -11.14
C ARG A 73 -12.87 2.37 -10.76
N ASP A 74 -13.09 1.07 -10.57
CA ASP A 74 -14.40 0.51 -10.31
C ASP A 74 -14.32 -0.67 -9.32
N PHE A 75 -15.21 -0.66 -8.33
CA PHE A 75 -15.43 -1.81 -7.46
C PHE A 75 -16.41 -2.76 -8.14
N ILE A 76 -16.07 -4.05 -8.14
CA ILE A 76 -16.87 -5.10 -8.76
C ILE A 76 -17.58 -5.91 -7.66
N TYR A 77 -16.85 -6.21 -6.59
CA TYR A 77 -17.38 -7.04 -5.51
C TYR A 77 -16.68 -6.75 -4.19
N GLN A 78 -17.44 -6.76 -3.10
CA GLN A 78 -16.94 -6.66 -1.75
C GLN A 78 -17.72 -7.59 -0.84
N THR A 79 -17.02 -8.31 0.03
CA THR A 79 -17.63 -9.19 1.02
C THR A 79 -16.76 -9.29 2.26
N GLN A 80 -17.38 -9.60 3.39
CA GLN A 80 -16.68 -9.84 4.65
C GLN A 80 -17.34 -11.00 5.39
N LEU A 81 -16.51 -11.81 6.06
CA LEU A 81 -16.94 -12.93 6.88
C LEU A 81 -16.31 -12.78 8.27
N PRO A 82 -17.07 -12.92 9.37
CA PRO A 82 -16.51 -12.85 10.71
C PRO A 82 -15.57 -14.02 10.95
N LEU A 83 -14.45 -13.83 11.64
CA LEU A 83 -13.52 -14.89 12.03
C LEU A 83 -13.80 -15.37 13.46
N HIS A 84 -13.68 -16.67 13.68
CA HIS A 84 -13.70 -17.24 15.01
C HIS A 84 -12.29 -17.23 15.58
N LEU A 85 -11.99 -16.21 16.40
CA LEU A 85 -10.66 -15.98 16.95
C LEU A 85 -10.53 -16.56 18.36
N VAL A 86 -9.70 -17.59 18.52
CA VAL A 86 -9.32 -18.20 19.80
C VAL A 86 -7.80 -18.33 19.89
N SER A 87 -7.24 -18.01 21.05
CA SER A 87 -5.81 -18.21 21.32
C SER A 87 -5.58 -19.64 21.80
N ALA A 88 -4.51 -20.31 21.35
CA ALA A 88 -4.19 -21.65 21.85
C ALA A 88 -3.91 -21.66 23.38
N ASN A 89 -3.51 -20.52 23.94
CA ASN A 89 -3.21 -20.37 25.38
C ASN A 89 -4.48 -20.33 26.26
N THR A 90 -5.66 -20.09 25.68
CA THR A 90 -6.93 -20.04 26.42
C THR A 90 -7.63 -21.40 26.52
N ASP A 91 -7.20 -22.41 25.75
CA ASP A 91 -7.83 -23.74 25.72
C ASP A 91 -7.58 -24.58 27.00
N SER A 92 -6.72 -24.12 27.93
CA SER A 92 -6.49 -24.77 29.23
C SER A 92 -7.36 -24.26 30.38
N ALA A 93 -8.17 -23.21 30.17
CA ALA A 93 -9.14 -22.73 31.14
C ALA A 93 -10.54 -22.84 30.56
N LEU A 94 -11.37 -23.71 31.13
CA LEU A 94 -12.77 -23.94 30.76
C LEU A 94 -13.51 -22.65 30.36
N GLY A 95 -13.90 -22.55 29.10
CA GLY A 95 -15.14 -21.87 28.69
C GLY A 95 -15.15 -20.34 28.63
N ALA A 96 -14.01 -19.63 28.54
CA ALA A 96 -14.04 -18.20 28.27
C ALA A 96 -13.98 -17.94 26.76
N SER A 97 -15.14 -17.83 26.11
CA SER A 97 -15.23 -17.23 24.77
C SER A 97 -14.63 -15.83 24.83
N VAL A 98 -13.73 -15.48 23.90
CA VAL A 98 -13.32 -14.09 23.69
C VAL A 98 -14.48 -13.35 23.01
N HIS A 99 -15.60 -13.19 23.73
CA HIS A 99 -16.58 -12.20 23.38
C HIS A 99 -15.97 -10.83 23.68
N ALA A 100 -15.65 -10.13 22.59
CA ALA A 100 -15.43 -8.70 22.45
C ALA A 100 -15.78 -7.86 23.69
N SER A 101 -14.87 -7.81 24.65
CA SER A 101 -14.75 -6.68 25.56
C SER A 101 -13.59 -5.85 25.02
N TYR A 102 -13.90 -4.60 24.68
CA TYR A 102 -12.98 -3.59 24.16
C TYR A 102 -11.98 -3.16 25.23
N SER A 103 -11.19 -4.09 25.77
CA SER A 103 -9.98 -3.76 26.51
C SER A 103 -8.83 -3.78 25.51
N PHE A 104 -8.42 -2.58 25.07
CA PHE A 104 -7.14 -2.32 24.39
C PHE A 104 -5.94 -2.59 25.34
N GLY A 105 -5.96 -3.71 26.05
CA GLY A 105 -4.76 -4.25 26.66
C GLY A 105 -3.85 -4.70 25.53
N THR A 106 -2.61 -4.21 25.53
CA THR A 106 -1.54 -4.73 24.67
C THR A 106 -1.64 -6.25 24.64
N PRO A 107 -1.88 -6.88 23.47
CA PRO A 107 -1.90 -8.34 23.38
C PRO A 107 -0.58 -8.87 23.96
N PRO A 108 -0.57 -10.08 24.56
CA PRO A 108 0.69 -10.70 24.98
C PRO A 108 1.67 -10.62 23.81
N ALA A 109 2.93 -10.31 24.11
CA ALA A 109 3.99 -9.93 23.15
C ALA A 109 4.14 -10.89 21.95
N SER A 110 3.59 -12.09 22.06
CA SER A 110 3.32 -13.03 20.98
C SER A 110 2.28 -14.05 21.44
N PHE A 111 1.35 -14.47 20.58
CA PHE A 111 0.39 -15.56 20.87
C PHE A 111 0.43 -16.61 19.76
N VAL A 112 -0.13 -17.79 20.02
CA VAL A 112 -0.26 -18.87 19.02
C VAL A 112 -1.72 -18.97 18.61
N LEU A 113 -1.99 -19.08 17.29
CA LEU A 113 -3.34 -19.28 16.79
C LEU A 113 -3.83 -20.69 17.13
N SER A 114 -5.04 -20.82 17.67
CA SER A 114 -5.65 -22.13 17.86
C SER A 114 -5.89 -22.84 16.52
N GLU A 115 -5.88 -24.18 16.51
CA GLU A 115 -6.18 -24.95 15.29
C GLU A 115 -7.62 -24.69 14.79
N THR A 116 -8.54 -24.36 15.71
CA THR A 116 -9.90 -23.94 15.37
C THR A 116 -9.90 -22.64 14.56
N THR A 117 -9.09 -21.65 14.96
CA THR A 117 -8.92 -20.39 14.23
C THR A 117 -8.26 -20.61 12.88
N ARG A 118 -7.20 -21.44 12.82
CA ARG A 118 -6.51 -21.77 11.56
C ARG A 118 -7.45 -22.47 10.56
N THR A 119 -8.23 -23.43 11.05
CA THR A 119 -9.24 -24.15 10.25
C THR A 119 -10.33 -23.20 9.76
N ASP A 120 -10.78 -22.28 10.60
CA ASP A 120 -11.79 -21.29 10.24
C ASP A 120 -11.30 -20.33 9.14
N ILE A 121 -10.09 -19.79 9.28
CA ILE A 121 -9.44 -18.97 8.25
C ILE A 121 -9.34 -19.75 6.93
N ARG A 122 -8.88 -21.01 6.97
CA ARG A 122 -8.75 -21.87 5.79
C ARG A 122 -10.10 -22.11 5.10
N ASN A 123 -11.15 -22.37 5.87
CA ASN A 123 -12.50 -22.59 5.34
C ASN A 123 -13.07 -21.34 4.68
N LYS A 124 -12.91 -20.17 5.32
CA LYS A 124 -13.38 -18.89 4.77
C LYS A 124 -12.56 -18.47 3.55
N MET A 125 -11.25 -18.70 3.55
CA MET A 125 -10.40 -18.51 2.37
C MET A 125 -10.88 -19.39 1.20
N ARG A 126 -11.28 -20.64 1.47
CA ARG A 126 -11.86 -21.53 0.46
C ARG A 126 -13.18 -21.00 -0.10
N MET A 127 -14.05 -20.43 0.75
CA MET A 127 -15.30 -19.79 0.31
C MET A 127 -15.03 -18.58 -0.58
N LEU A 128 -14.16 -17.66 -0.15
CA LEU A 128 -13.82 -16.44 -0.88
C LEU A 128 -13.13 -16.77 -2.22
N HIS A 129 -12.15 -17.68 -2.20
CA HIS A 129 -11.48 -18.14 -3.41
C HIS A 129 -12.42 -18.90 -4.34
N GLY A 130 -13.39 -19.65 -3.79
CA GLY A 130 -14.45 -20.29 -4.55
C GLY A 130 -15.38 -19.28 -5.24
N ALA A 131 -15.68 -18.15 -4.59
CA ALA A 131 -16.46 -17.08 -5.20
C ALA A 131 -15.73 -16.47 -6.42
N LEU A 132 -14.41 -16.26 -6.33
CA LEU A 132 -13.59 -15.76 -7.45
C LEU A 132 -13.54 -16.69 -8.68
N ARG A 133 -13.91 -17.97 -8.54
CA ARG A 133 -13.95 -18.93 -9.66
C ARG A 133 -15.29 -18.93 -10.40
N ARG A 134 -16.33 -18.31 -9.83
CA ARG A 134 -17.60 -18.18 -10.55
C ARG A 134 -17.36 -17.19 -11.69
N ASP A 135 -17.84 -17.52 -12.88
CA ASP A 135 -17.69 -16.72 -14.12
C ASP A 135 -18.29 -15.29 -14.06
N GLN A 136 -18.65 -14.83 -12.86
CA GLN A 136 -19.20 -13.50 -12.57
C GLN A 136 -18.12 -12.41 -12.54
N TYR A 137 -16.85 -12.78 -12.38
CA TYR A 137 -15.73 -11.84 -12.26
C TYR A 137 -14.77 -11.97 -13.45
N ASP A 138 -15.30 -11.74 -14.65
CA ASP A 138 -14.52 -11.76 -15.89
C ASP A 138 -13.22 -10.96 -15.77
N GLY A 139 -12.09 -11.63 -15.98
CA GLY A 139 -10.79 -10.98 -16.11
C GLY A 139 -10.03 -10.70 -14.83
N VAL A 140 -10.36 -11.31 -13.67
CA VAL A 140 -9.48 -11.25 -12.47
C VAL A 140 -8.09 -11.78 -12.83
N SER A 141 -7.15 -10.86 -12.98
CA SER A 141 -5.80 -11.15 -13.45
C SER A 141 -4.80 -11.35 -12.32
N GLU A 142 -5.06 -10.76 -11.15
CA GLU A 142 -4.13 -10.77 -10.01
C GLU A 142 -4.89 -11.01 -8.70
N ARG A 143 -4.29 -11.80 -7.80
CA ARG A 143 -4.88 -12.19 -6.52
C ARG A 143 -3.82 -12.18 -5.44
N THR A 144 -4.10 -11.51 -4.33
CA THR A 144 -3.19 -11.42 -3.18
C THR A 144 -3.99 -11.41 -1.89
N ALA A 145 -3.41 -11.94 -0.83
CA ALA A 145 -3.95 -11.85 0.52
C ALA A 145 -2.92 -11.29 1.50
N VAL A 146 -3.39 -10.57 2.52
CA VAL A 146 -2.57 -10.06 3.60
C VAL A 146 -3.18 -10.47 4.94
N ILE A 147 -2.36 -11.07 5.80
CA ILE A 147 -2.68 -11.27 7.21
C ILE A 147 -2.28 -10.00 7.96
N SER A 148 -3.29 -9.32 8.50
CA SER A 148 -3.18 -8.00 9.13
C SER A 148 -3.31 -8.09 10.64
N TRP A 149 -3.31 -6.93 11.30
CA TRP A 149 -3.41 -6.84 12.75
C TRP A 149 -4.81 -7.25 13.24
N PRO A 150 -4.93 -8.00 14.36
CA PRO A 150 -3.87 -8.40 15.29
C PRO A 150 -3.18 -9.73 14.93
N LEU A 151 -3.67 -10.48 13.93
CA LEU A 151 -3.18 -11.82 13.59
C LEU A 151 -1.72 -11.84 13.13
N CYS A 152 -1.23 -10.74 12.56
CA CYS A 152 0.17 -10.57 12.16
C CYS A 152 1.18 -10.73 13.32
N HIS A 153 0.74 -10.63 14.58
CA HIS A 153 1.57 -10.83 15.77
C HIS A 153 1.64 -12.28 16.26
N ALA A 154 0.88 -13.21 15.68
CA ALA A 154 0.94 -14.60 16.10
C ALA A 154 2.29 -15.24 15.73
N THR A 155 2.88 -16.03 16.64
CA THR A 155 4.20 -16.66 16.43
C THR A 155 4.20 -17.61 15.23
N ASP A 156 3.07 -18.26 14.97
CA ASP A 156 2.87 -19.26 13.92
C ASP A 156 2.27 -18.66 12.63
N VAL A 157 2.16 -17.33 12.54
CA VAL A 157 1.53 -16.64 11.39
C VAL A 157 2.27 -16.87 10.07
N MET A 158 3.60 -16.98 10.11
CA MET A 158 4.42 -17.23 8.92
C MET A 158 4.15 -18.62 8.34
N SER A 159 4.05 -19.62 9.21
CA SER A 159 3.67 -20.99 8.84
C SER A 159 2.25 -21.01 8.23
N LEU A 160 1.30 -20.29 8.84
CA LEU A 160 -0.05 -20.16 8.29
C LEU A 160 -0.04 -19.51 6.89
N ALA A 161 0.72 -18.44 6.69
CA ALA A 161 0.81 -17.77 5.39
C ALA A 161 1.38 -18.69 4.30
N GLU A 162 2.41 -19.48 4.62
CA GLU A 162 2.99 -20.47 3.70
C GLU A 162 1.99 -21.60 3.36
N GLU A 163 1.26 -22.11 4.36
CA GLU A 163 0.21 -23.11 4.16
C GLU A 163 -0.89 -22.60 3.23
N LEU A 164 -1.42 -21.40 3.49
CA LEU A 164 -2.47 -20.79 2.67
C LEU A 164 -1.97 -20.49 1.25
N THR A 165 -0.73 -20.02 1.11
CA THR A 165 -0.11 -19.77 -0.20
C THR A 165 -0.04 -21.05 -1.03
N ARG A 166 0.41 -22.14 -0.39
CA ARG A 166 0.53 -23.45 -1.04
C ARG A 166 -0.83 -24.06 -1.40
N GLU A 167 -1.82 -23.96 -0.51
CA GLU A 167 -3.16 -24.54 -0.72
C GLU A 167 -3.95 -23.79 -1.81
N PHE A 168 -3.96 -22.45 -1.77
CA PHE A 168 -4.82 -21.64 -2.63
C PHE A 168 -4.11 -21.11 -3.87
N LYS A 169 -2.78 -21.22 -3.97
CA LYS A 169 -1.96 -20.62 -5.04
C LYS A 169 -2.16 -19.10 -5.16
N VAL A 170 -2.34 -18.44 -4.01
CA VAL A 170 -2.48 -16.99 -3.87
C VAL A 170 -1.28 -16.51 -3.06
N ASP A 171 -0.65 -15.39 -3.42
CA ASP A 171 0.43 -14.80 -2.62
C ASP A 171 -0.14 -14.28 -1.29
N VAL A 172 0.15 -14.97 -0.19
CA VAL A 172 -0.29 -14.56 1.16
C VAL A 172 0.88 -13.95 1.90
N ARG A 173 0.77 -12.67 2.25
CA ARG A 173 1.80 -11.92 2.98
C ARG A 173 1.34 -11.54 4.38
N VAL A 174 2.29 -11.18 5.23
CA VAL A 174 2.06 -10.82 6.63
C VAL A 174 2.51 -9.38 6.85
N LEU A 175 1.60 -8.54 7.34
CA LEU A 175 1.85 -7.12 7.63
C LEU A 175 3.00 -6.96 8.64
N GLY A 176 3.95 -6.09 8.33
CA GLY A 176 5.16 -5.84 9.13
C GLY A 176 6.30 -6.84 8.92
N ASN A 177 6.02 -8.02 8.34
CA ASN A 177 7.01 -9.08 8.12
C ASN A 177 7.35 -9.21 6.63
N THR A 178 6.47 -9.82 5.84
CA THR A 178 6.67 -10.03 4.39
C THR A 178 5.96 -8.98 3.53
N PHE A 179 5.15 -8.13 4.15
CA PHE A 179 4.53 -6.97 3.53
C PHE A 179 4.74 -5.74 4.40
N GLN A 180 5.24 -4.67 3.79
CA GLN A 180 5.29 -3.34 4.38
C GLN A 180 4.47 -2.42 3.50
N VAL A 181 3.72 -1.52 4.12
CA VAL A 181 2.91 -0.54 3.41
C VAL A 181 3.83 0.46 2.75
N ASP A 182 3.72 0.60 1.43
CA ASP A 182 4.52 1.56 0.69
C ASP A 182 4.06 2.98 1.09
N THR A 183 5.01 3.85 1.43
CA THR A 183 4.70 5.24 1.79
C THR A 183 4.12 5.99 0.59
N LEU A 184 3.28 6.99 0.87
CA LEU A 184 2.59 7.85 -0.10
C LEU A 184 3.52 8.77 -0.93
N SER A 185 4.82 8.48 -0.92
CA SER A 185 5.86 9.25 -1.58
C SER A 185 5.71 9.10 -3.09
N TYR A 186 5.50 10.22 -3.77
CA TYR A 186 5.55 10.26 -5.23
C TYR A 186 6.89 9.68 -5.68
N ASN A 187 6.87 8.73 -6.61
CA ASN A 187 8.03 8.53 -7.47
C ASN A 187 8.20 9.82 -8.25
N THR A 188 9.03 10.75 -7.78
CA THR A 188 9.62 11.75 -8.67
C THR A 188 10.19 11.00 -9.85
N GLU A 189 9.75 11.35 -11.06
CA GLU A 189 10.41 10.91 -12.27
C GLU A 189 11.93 11.07 -12.09
N PRO A 190 12.75 10.11 -12.57
CA PRO A 190 14.18 10.34 -12.62
C PRO A 190 14.39 11.52 -13.56
N ALA A 191 14.70 12.69 -13.01
CA ALA A 191 15.00 13.90 -13.75
C ALA A 191 16.01 13.58 -14.87
N LEU A 192 15.51 13.45 -16.09
CA LEU A 192 16.31 13.43 -17.29
C LEU A 192 16.74 14.86 -17.56
N GLY A 193 18.03 15.14 -17.33
CA GLY A 193 18.71 16.28 -17.95
C GLY A 193 19.06 17.42 -17.00
N ALA A 194 20.17 17.27 -16.28
CA ALA A 194 21.06 18.38 -15.98
C ALA A 194 22.50 17.86 -15.90
N GLU A 195 23.08 17.56 -17.07
CA GLU A 195 24.55 17.54 -17.20
C GLU A 195 25.06 18.96 -16.94
N ARG A 196 25.33 19.28 -15.66
CA ARG A 196 26.14 20.45 -15.32
C ARG A 196 27.60 20.03 -15.32
N ALA A 197 28.22 20.28 -16.46
CA ALA A 197 29.65 20.26 -16.67
C ALA A 197 30.39 20.94 -15.52
N THR A 198 31.27 20.19 -14.85
CA THR A 198 32.38 20.76 -14.09
C THR A 198 33.65 19.98 -14.44
N ASN A 199 34.35 20.47 -15.48
CA ASN A 199 35.79 20.28 -15.57
C ASN A 199 36.43 20.99 -14.38
N PRO A 200 37.52 20.44 -13.83
CA PRO A 200 38.74 21.24 -13.85
C PRO A 200 39.92 20.44 -14.41
N LEU A 201 40.51 21.05 -15.43
CA LEU A 201 41.80 20.72 -16.02
C LEU A 201 42.93 21.31 -15.16
N ARG A 202 44.10 20.63 -15.18
CA ARG A 202 45.47 21.05 -14.81
C ARG A 202 45.90 20.73 -13.35
N LYS A 203 47.09 20.16 -13.09
CA LYS A 203 48.36 20.18 -13.86
C LYS A 203 49.35 19.15 -13.28
N ALA A 204 50.14 18.52 -14.18
CA ALA A 204 51.55 18.09 -14.05
C ALA A 204 51.95 17.09 -12.93
N ALA A 205 52.87 16.15 -13.08
CA ALA A 205 53.68 15.61 -14.17
C ALA A 205 54.44 14.42 -13.55
N LYS A 206 54.63 13.32 -14.28
CA LYS A 206 55.94 12.65 -14.36
C LYS A 206 55.92 11.58 -15.45
N ASP A 207 56.62 11.94 -16.52
CA ASP A 207 57.10 11.07 -17.56
C ASP A 207 57.85 9.88 -16.98
N ARG A 208 57.68 8.71 -17.62
CA ARG A 208 58.80 8.03 -18.28
C ARG A 208 58.27 6.99 -19.25
N ALA A 209 58.25 7.38 -20.52
CA ALA A 209 58.36 6.45 -21.64
C ALA A 209 59.74 5.80 -21.60
N ILE A 210 59.81 4.48 -21.76
CA ILE A 210 61.01 3.79 -22.23
C ILE A 210 60.68 3.26 -23.62
N GLN A 211 61.42 3.79 -24.60
CA GLN A 211 61.41 3.38 -25.99
C GLN A 211 61.99 1.97 -26.15
N VAL A 212 61.27 1.17 -26.94
CA VAL A 212 61.72 0.27 -28.01
C VAL A 212 63.20 -0.15 -28.02
N LYS A 213 63.44 -1.45 -27.89
CA LYS A 213 64.51 -2.13 -28.64
C LYS A 213 63.87 -3.30 -29.40
N GLN A 214 63.84 -3.16 -30.73
CA GLN A 214 63.61 -4.27 -31.64
C GLN A 214 64.83 -5.20 -31.59
N SER A 215 64.60 -6.48 -31.33
CA SER A 215 65.51 -7.54 -31.75
C SER A 215 64.66 -8.64 -32.39
N ASN A 216 65.05 -8.99 -33.62
CA ASN A 216 64.49 -10.06 -34.43
C ASN A 216 64.44 -11.40 -33.69
N GLY A 217 63.30 -12.09 -33.78
CA GLY A 217 63.10 -13.45 -33.30
C GLY A 217 61.63 -13.83 -33.38
N GLY A 218 61.19 -14.35 -34.52
CA GLY A 218 59.84 -14.85 -34.71
C GLY A 218 59.62 -16.13 -33.92
N ASP A 219 59.23 -15.99 -32.65
CA ASP A 219 58.53 -17.02 -31.84
C ASP A 219 58.05 -16.47 -30.47
N ASP A 220 58.42 -15.25 -30.08
CA ASP A 220 58.14 -14.69 -28.75
C ASP A 220 56.69 -14.19 -28.55
N SER A 221 55.91 -14.05 -29.61
CA SER A 221 54.51 -13.57 -29.56
C SER A 221 53.59 -14.55 -28.80
N LEU A 222 53.74 -15.86 -29.04
CA LEU A 222 52.93 -16.89 -28.39
C LEU A 222 53.34 -17.06 -26.92
N GLN A 223 54.64 -16.99 -26.62
CA GLN A 223 55.14 -17.05 -25.24
C GLN A 223 54.70 -15.83 -24.41
N LEU A 224 54.72 -14.62 -24.99
CA LEU A 224 54.18 -13.42 -24.34
C LEU A 224 52.67 -13.50 -24.12
N LEU A 225 51.91 -14.06 -25.08
CA LEU A 225 50.47 -14.29 -24.93
C LEU A 225 50.19 -15.34 -23.84
N MET A 226 50.95 -16.44 -23.79
CA MET A 226 50.84 -17.47 -22.76
C MET A 226 51.22 -16.94 -21.38
N GLN A 227 52.27 -16.14 -21.25
CA GLN A 227 52.63 -15.47 -20.00
C GLN A 227 51.54 -14.47 -19.56
N GLN A 228 50.93 -13.72 -20.47
CA GLN A 228 49.78 -12.87 -20.13
C GLN A 228 48.53 -13.66 -19.72
N ILE A 229 48.30 -14.84 -20.31
CA ILE A 229 47.19 -15.73 -19.93
C ILE A 229 47.46 -16.37 -18.56
N VAL A 230 48.69 -16.75 -18.26
CA VAL A 230 49.12 -17.28 -16.95
C VAL A 230 49.01 -16.19 -15.88
N LEU A 231 49.51 -14.98 -16.13
CA LEU A 231 49.37 -13.84 -15.20
C LEU A 231 47.90 -13.45 -14.98
N ARG A 232 47.04 -13.55 -16.01
CA ARG A 232 45.58 -13.37 -15.85
C ARG A 232 44.92 -14.51 -15.08
N ARG A 233 45.41 -15.74 -15.19
CA ARG A 233 44.95 -16.90 -14.39
C ARG A 233 45.42 -16.82 -12.94
N GLU A 234 46.63 -16.36 -12.67
CA GLU A 234 47.16 -16.12 -11.32
C GLU A 234 46.44 -14.95 -10.65
N LYS A 235 46.17 -13.85 -11.36
CA LYS A 235 45.35 -12.74 -10.84
C LYS A 235 43.90 -13.14 -10.54
N ARG A 236 43.40 -14.20 -11.18
CA ARG A 236 42.08 -14.81 -10.91
C ARG A 236 42.13 -15.88 -9.82
N ARG A 237 43.27 -16.55 -9.59
CA ARG A 237 43.49 -17.46 -8.46
C ARG A 237 43.79 -16.72 -7.15
N GLY A 238 44.53 -15.60 -7.20
CA GLY A 238 44.77 -14.73 -6.05
C GLY A 238 43.51 -14.01 -5.52
N ARG A 239 42.45 -13.92 -6.34
CA ARG A 239 41.11 -13.46 -5.91
C ARG A 239 40.21 -14.57 -5.34
N ARG A 240 40.69 -15.81 -5.26
CA ARG A 240 39.96 -16.96 -4.68
C ARG A 240 40.62 -17.53 -3.41
N CYS A 241 41.68 -16.92 -2.90
CA CYS A 241 42.32 -17.25 -1.61
C CYS A 241 42.50 -16.00 -0.72
N SER A 242 41.53 -15.09 -0.73
CA SER A 242 41.37 -14.04 0.29
C SER A 242 39.90 -13.93 0.66
N THR A 243 39.34 -15.07 1.10
CA THR A 243 38.04 -15.18 1.78
C THR A 243 38.22 -16.11 2.97
N ALA A 244 39.11 -15.69 3.86
CA ALA A 244 39.21 -16.14 5.23
C ALA A 244 39.61 -14.86 6.01
N ASP A 245 38.83 -14.51 7.03
CA ASP A 245 38.95 -13.33 7.92
C ASP A 245 38.22 -12.01 7.62
N GLU A 246 37.17 -11.99 6.78
CA GLU A 246 36.14 -10.92 6.87
C GLU A 246 34.68 -11.41 6.90
N ASP A 247 34.45 -12.70 7.21
CA ASP A 247 33.11 -13.24 7.49
C ASP A 247 32.78 -13.13 8.99
N SER A 248 32.64 -11.91 9.52
CA SER A 248 32.03 -11.69 10.85
C SER A 248 31.55 -10.27 11.16
N ARG A 249 31.35 -9.37 10.18
CA ARG A 249 30.79 -8.02 10.42
C ARG A 249 29.78 -7.50 9.37
N HIS A 250 28.98 -8.40 8.80
CA HIS A 250 27.78 -8.02 8.04
C HIS A 250 26.49 -8.64 8.62
N LEU A 251 26.39 -8.65 9.94
CA LEU A 251 25.08 -8.67 10.61
C LEU A 251 24.75 -7.22 10.97
N ASN A 252 23.61 -6.74 10.45
CA ASN A 252 22.92 -5.51 10.83
C ASN A 252 23.49 -4.19 10.30
N ALA A 253 23.23 -3.89 9.02
CA ALA A 253 23.23 -2.53 8.49
C ALA A 253 22.16 -2.32 7.40
N ALA A 254 20.94 -2.78 7.68
CA ALA A 254 19.76 -2.03 7.26
C ALA A 254 19.03 -1.72 8.55
N ALA A 255 19.31 -0.53 9.11
CA ALA A 255 18.46 0.06 10.13
C ALA A 255 17.13 0.40 9.44
N VAL A 256 16.32 -0.63 9.16
CA VAL A 256 14.92 -0.45 8.81
C VAL A 256 14.28 -0.05 10.12
N SER A 257 14.03 1.25 10.29
CA SER A 257 13.02 1.69 11.24
C SER A 257 11.70 1.10 10.74
N ALA A 258 11.42 -0.15 11.11
CA ALA A 258 10.26 -0.88 10.67
C ALA A 258 9.08 -0.27 11.39
N VAL A 259 8.32 0.57 10.69
CA VAL A 259 7.09 1.17 11.19
C VAL A 259 6.24 0.04 11.80
N PRO A 260 5.83 0.13 13.08
CA PRO A 260 5.07 -0.92 13.75
C PRO A 260 3.82 -1.32 12.94
N PRO A 261 3.42 -2.61 12.92
CA PRO A 261 2.25 -3.07 12.15
C PRO A 261 0.96 -2.29 12.43
N LYS A 262 0.78 -1.81 13.67
CA LYS A 262 -0.35 -0.95 14.05
C LYS A 262 -0.37 0.39 13.30
N ARG A 263 0.79 1.05 13.15
CA ARG A 263 0.93 2.29 12.37
C ARG A 263 0.76 2.02 10.87
N GLN A 264 1.24 0.87 10.38
CA GLN A 264 0.98 0.45 9.00
C GLN A 264 -0.52 0.21 8.74
N LEU A 265 -1.26 -0.30 9.73
CA LEU A 265 -2.71 -0.43 9.60
C LEU A 265 -3.41 0.94 9.50
N GLU A 266 -2.95 1.95 10.24
CA GLU A 266 -3.47 3.33 10.11
C GLU A 266 -3.20 3.89 8.70
N GLN A 267 -2.03 3.61 8.11
CA GLN A 267 -1.74 3.95 6.72
C GLN A 267 -2.68 3.24 5.73
N LEU A 268 -2.92 1.94 5.94
CA LEU A 268 -3.88 1.19 5.12
C LEU A 268 -5.30 1.73 5.29
N ALA A 269 -5.70 2.13 6.49
CA ALA A 269 -7.00 2.73 6.72
C ALA A 269 -7.15 4.04 5.96
N PHE A 270 -6.13 4.90 5.95
CA PHE A 270 -6.10 6.11 5.12
C PHE A 270 -6.20 5.77 3.62
N LEU A 271 -5.43 4.78 3.15
CA LEU A 271 -5.44 4.33 1.75
C LEU A 271 -6.74 3.62 1.35
N ALA A 272 -7.45 3.01 2.29
CA ALA A 272 -8.78 2.46 2.04
C ALA A 272 -9.77 3.57 1.69
N HIS A 273 -9.71 4.71 2.38
CA HIS A 273 -10.52 5.88 2.02
C HIS A 273 -10.16 6.41 0.63
N ALA A 274 -8.86 6.45 0.30
CA ALA A 274 -8.41 6.83 -1.04
C ALA A 274 -8.94 5.88 -2.13
N ALA A 275 -8.89 4.56 -1.86
CA ALA A 275 -9.38 3.55 -2.78
C ALA A 275 -10.90 3.66 -2.99
N VAL A 276 -11.69 3.76 -1.91
CA VAL A 276 -13.16 3.82 -1.98
C VAL A 276 -13.63 5.10 -2.67
N SER A 277 -12.98 6.23 -2.40
CA SER A 277 -13.25 7.51 -3.07
C SER A 277 -12.64 7.64 -4.47
N LYS A 278 -11.98 6.59 -4.97
CA LYS A 278 -11.31 6.57 -6.29
C LYS A 278 -10.28 7.72 -6.45
N CYS A 279 -9.63 8.09 -5.35
CA CYS A 279 -8.68 9.18 -5.29
C CYS A 279 -7.34 8.78 -5.94
N VAL A 280 -6.96 9.52 -7.00
CA VAL A 280 -5.70 9.31 -7.73
C VAL A 280 -4.50 9.95 -7.02
N ALA A 281 -4.72 10.95 -6.17
CA ALA A 281 -3.68 11.70 -5.47
C ALA A 281 -3.93 11.72 -3.95
N PRO A 282 -3.74 10.59 -3.24
CA PRO A 282 -4.00 10.50 -1.80
C PRO A 282 -3.23 11.51 -0.96
N GLN A 283 -2.10 12.02 -1.46
CA GLN A 283 -1.29 13.02 -0.77
C GLN A 283 -2.01 14.37 -0.57
N ARG A 284 -2.98 14.69 -1.43
CA ARG A 284 -3.83 15.90 -1.31
C ARG A 284 -5.11 15.65 -0.51
N MET A 285 -5.39 14.40 -0.14
CA MET A 285 -6.63 14.02 0.53
C MET A 285 -6.60 14.37 2.02
N LEU A 286 -7.75 14.80 2.54
CA LEU A 286 -8.03 14.86 3.98
C LEU A 286 -9.12 13.84 4.31
N VAL A 287 -8.88 13.03 5.33
CA VAL A 287 -9.86 12.05 5.82
C VAL A 287 -10.39 12.50 7.17
N LEU A 288 -11.69 12.66 7.26
CA LEU A 288 -12.42 12.87 8.51
C LEU A 288 -12.73 11.48 9.08
N ALA A 289 -12.14 11.15 10.22
CA ALA A 289 -12.30 9.86 10.88
C ALA A 289 -12.87 10.05 12.28
N GLU A 290 -13.83 9.22 12.67
CA GLU A 290 -14.37 9.21 14.03
C GLU A 290 -13.97 7.93 14.75
N ASP A 291 -13.18 8.09 15.81
CA ASP A 291 -12.73 7.00 16.66
C ASP A 291 -13.44 7.10 18.02
N ARG A 292 -13.94 5.97 18.54
CA ARG A 292 -14.57 5.90 19.86
C ARG A 292 -13.65 6.37 20.98
N HIS A 293 -12.33 6.25 20.81
CA HIS A 293 -11.35 6.60 21.84
C HIS A 293 -10.73 7.99 21.62
N ARG A 294 -10.60 8.42 20.37
CA ARG A 294 -9.89 9.67 20.01
C ARG A 294 -10.83 10.80 19.59
N GLY A 295 -12.13 10.51 19.50
CA GLY A 295 -13.13 11.44 19.00
C GLY A 295 -12.99 11.69 17.50
N LEU A 296 -13.46 12.85 17.06
CA LEU A 296 -13.38 13.27 15.67
C LEU A 296 -11.95 13.72 15.34
N CYS A 297 -11.37 13.18 14.28
CA CYS A 297 -9.99 13.43 13.87
C CYS A 297 -9.90 13.75 12.38
N ILE A 298 -8.86 14.49 12.00
CA ILE A 298 -8.46 14.74 10.62
C ILE A 298 -7.16 13.99 10.36
N LEU A 299 -7.14 13.20 9.28
CA LEU A 299 -5.96 12.48 8.81
C LEU A 299 -5.51 13.05 7.45
N GLY A 300 -4.20 13.06 7.22
CA GLY A 300 -3.62 13.42 5.94
C GLY A 300 -2.30 12.69 5.70
N ALA A 301 -1.91 12.53 4.44
CA ALA A 301 -0.57 12.00 4.13
C ALA A 301 0.55 12.90 4.66
N ASP A 302 1.60 12.34 5.23
CA ASP A 302 2.83 13.09 5.48
C ASP A 302 3.65 13.14 4.19
N THR A 303 3.77 14.33 3.59
CA THR A 303 4.52 14.52 2.33
C THR A 303 5.97 14.91 2.56
N GLY A 304 6.41 15.16 3.80
CA GLY A 304 7.81 15.54 4.12
C GLY A 304 8.28 16.89 3.54
N GLU A 305 7.59 17.43 2.54
CA GLU A 305 7.76 18.78 2.00
C GLU A 305 7.20 19.77 3.02
N THR A 306 8.06 20.16 3.96
CA THR A 306 7.96 21.50 4.53
C THR A 306 8.33 22.44 3.39
N ASP A 307 7.32 23.10 2.79
CA ASP A 307 7.57 24.26 1.94
C ASP A 307 8.24 25.33 2.82
N GLU A 308 9.57 25.36 2.81
CA GLU A 308 10.36 26.50 3.27
C GLU A 308 10.01 27.68 2.37
N MET A 309 8.97 28.43 2.73
CA MET A 309 8.94 29.84 2.40
C MET A 309 9.87 30.54 3.38
N ASP A 310 11.13 30.68 2.97
CA ASP A 310 12.06 31.64 3.54
C ASP A 310 11.47 33.06 3.37
N GLU A 311 10.84 33.56 4.42
CA GLU A 311 10.85 34.99 4.72
C GLU A 311 11.67 35.20 6.00
N ASP A 312 12.92 35.59 5.79
CA ASP A 312 13.87 36.22 6.72
C ASP A 312 13.51 36.16 8.22
N SER A 313 14.18 35.26 8.97
CA SER A 313 14.88 35.67 10.19
C SER A 313 15.77 34.57 10.77
N THR A 314 17.01 34.98 11.03
CA THR A 314 18.04 34.31 11.80
C THR A 314 17.58 33.67 13.12
N ASN A 315 18.18 32.52 13.42
CA ASN A 315 18.29 31.83 14.72
C ASN A 315 17.10 30.99 15.21
N ALA A 316 17.03 29.74 14.74
CA ALA A 316 17.35 28.56 15.55
C ALA A 316 17.09 27.32 14.68
N LEU A 317 18.15 26.64 14.25
CA LEU A 317 18.06 25.26 13.75
C LEU A 317 17.64 24.37 14.92
N VAL A 318 16.33 24.35 15.21
CA VAL A 318 15.73 23.22 15.90
C VAL A 318 15.76 22.10 14.88
N LEU A 319 16.82 21.30 14.96
CA LEU A 319 16.84 19.98 14.36
C LEU A 319 15.62 19.24 14.94
N HIS A 320 14.49 19.26 14.24
CA HIS A 320 13.44 18.30 14.51
C HIS A 320 14.04 16.95 14.14
N THR A 321 14.55 16.26 15.16
CA THR A 321 14.85 14.84 15.10
C THR A 321 13.72 14.19 14.34
N ALA A 322 14.06 13.58 13.20
CA ALA A 322 13.14 12.86 12.32
C ALA A 322 12.32 11.89 13.17
N ALA A 323 11.17 12.36 13.65
CA ALA A 323 10.24 11.57 14.40
C ALA A 323 9.68 10.58 13.39
N GLU A 324 9.91 9.29 13.65
CA GLU A 324 9.42 8.13 12.93
C GLU A 324 8.09 8.41 12.21
N SER A 325 8.16 8.94 10.98
CA SER A 325 6.96 9.45 10.33
C SER A 325 6.13 8.26 9.90
N SER A 326 4.96 8.13 10.50
CA SER A 326 3.96 7.10 10.19
C SER A 326 3.36 7.27 8.81
N GLY A 327 3.91 8.11 7.92
CA GLY A 327 3.37 8.43 6.59
C GLY A 327 1.98 9.08 6.60
N VAL A 328 1.34 9.20 7.77
CA VAL A 328 0.02 9.76 8.01
C VAL A 328 0.10 10.69 9.21
N LEU A 329 -0.27 11.95 8.98
CA LEU A 329 -0.48 12.99 9.97
C LEU A 329 -1.88 12.85 10.55
N LEU A 330 -2.01 13.12 11.85
CA LEU A 330 -3.27 13.06 12.57
C LEU A 330 -3.45 14.29 13.45
N HIS A 331 -4.64 14.88 13.39
CA HIS A 331 -5.07 15.97 14.26
C HIS A 331 -6.42 15.62 14.89
N SER A 332 -6.46 15.53 16.23
CA SER A 332 -7.70 15.32 16.97
C SER A 332 -8.41 16.65 17.20
N LEU A 333 -9.71 16.70 16.95
CA LEU A 333 -10.53 17.89 17.11
C LEU A 333 -10.95 18.06 18.59
N PRO A 334 -11.12 19.30 19.06
CA PRO A 334 -11.47 19.59 20.45
C PRO A 334 -12.96 19.37 20.76
N VAL A 335 -13.75 18.85 19.81
CA VAL A 335 -15.20 18.72 19.91
C VAL A 335 -15.67 17.32 19.58
N ASP A 336 -16.67 16.85 20.33
CA ASP A 336 -17.39 15.61 20.12
C ASP A 336 -18.92 15.83 20.24
N ILE A 337 -19.71 14.80 19.95
CA ILE A 337 -21.18 14.87 20.01
C ILE A 337 -21.67 15.26 21.43
N PRO A 338 -21.18 14.64 22.53
CA PRO A 338 -21.55 15.06 23.89
C PRO A 338 -21.24 16.53 24.20
N THR A 339 -20.09 17.05 23.75
CA THR A 339 -19.71 18.45 23.96
C THR A 339 -20.66 19.38 23.22
N ALA A 340 -20.99 19.08 21.95
CA ALA A 340 -21.96 19.86 21.19
C ALA A 340 -23.37 19.81 21.81
N GLN A 341 -23.81 18.66 22.31
CA GLN A 341 -25.09 18.54 23.03
C GLN A 341 -25.08 19.38 24.31
N ARG A 342 -23.99 19.35 25.09
CA ARG A 342 -23.84 20.16 26.30
C ARG A 342 -23.88 21.65 25.98
N LEU A 343 -23.13 22.10 24.97
CA LEU A 343 -23.12 23.49 24.52
C LEU A 343 -24.51 23.95 24.07
N LEU A 344 -25.22 23.10 23.33
CA LEU A 344 -26.58 23.39 22.89
C LEU A 344 -27.54 23.59 24.08
N LEU A 345 -27.50 22.70 25.07
CA LEU A 345 -28.37 22.78 26.24
C LEU A 345 -28.05 23.97 27.14
N THR A 346 -26.76 24.20 27.42
CA THR A 346 -26.31 25.15 28.45
C THR A 346 -26.04 26.55 27.92
N ALA A 347 -25.28 26.67 26.84
CA ALA A 347 -24.83 27.95 26.30
C ALA A 347 -25.85 28.57 25.32
N VAL A 348 -26.61 27.75 24.59
CA VAL A 348 -27.54 28.22 23.56
C VAL A 348 -28.99 28.27 24.07
N GLN A 349 -29.47 27.19 24.69
CA GLN A 349 -30.86 27.09 25.16
C GLN A 349 -31.06 27.53 26.62
N HIS A 350 -29.97 27.81 27.35
CA HIS A 350 -29.98 28.20 28.77
C HIS A 350 -30.81 27.27 29.67
N ARG A 351 -30.85 25.97 29.36
CA ARG A 351 -31.51 24.97 30.20
C ARG A 351 -30.62 24.70 31.41
N ALA A 352 -31.19 24.73 32.61
CA ALA A 352 -30.44 24.51 33.85
C ALA A 352 -29.69 23.17 33.81
N GLU A 353 -28.44 23.15 34.29
CA GLU A 353 -27.71 21.89 34.47
C GLU A 353 -28.52 20.99 35.42
N GLY A 354 -28.71 19.72 35.02
CA GLY A 354 -29.31 18.74 35.92
C GLY A 354 -28.43 18.56 37.16
N PRO A 355 -28.98 18.07 38.29
CA PRO A 355 -28.16 17.75 39.45
C PRO A 355 -27.03 16.79 39.04
N ALA A 356 -25.80 17.10 39.49
CA ALA A 356 -24.63 16.28 39.22
C ALA A 356 -24.90 14.82 39.65
N GLY A 357 -24.92 13.90 38.68
CA GLY A 357 -25.15 12.47 38.93
C GLY A 357 -26.45 11.87 38.40
N SER A 358 -27.37 12.64 37.79
CA SER A 358 -28.46 12.04 36.99
C SER A 358 -27.97 11.81 35.56
N GLU A 359 -27.63 10.57 35.20
CA GLU A 359 -27.31 10.16 33.81
C GLU A 359 -28.54 10.14 32.87
N GLU A 360 -29.63 10.82 33.21
CA GLU A 360 -30.73 11.03 32.28
C GLU A 360 -30.30 12.08 31.25
N ARG A 361 -29.92 11.62 30.05
CA ARG A 361 -29.62 12.46 28.89
C ARG A 361 -30.82 13.38 28.61
N ARG A 362 -30.73 14.65 29.02
CA ARG A 362 -31.72 15.66 28.64
C ARG A 362 -31.65 15.88 27.14
N SER A 363 -32.80 15.78 26.48
CA SER A 363 -32.89 16.03 25.06
C SER A 363 -32.76 17.54 24.76
N PRO A 364 -31.98 17.94 23.73
CA PRO A 364 -31.96 19.31 23.25
C PRO A 364 -33.19 19.66 22.40
N ASN A 365 -33.98 18.67 21.99
CA ASN A 365 -35.09 18.88 21.06
C ASN A 365 -36.35 19.43 21.78
N PRO A 366 -37.21 20.18 21.07
CA PRO A 366 -36.99 20.76 19.74
C PRO A 366 -35.97 21.91 19.79
N VAL A 367 -35.18 22.05 18.73
CA VAL A 367 -34.15 23.09 18.56
C VAL A 367 -34.62 24.12 17.54
N LEU A 368 -34.48 25.41 17.84
CA LEU A 368 -34.82 26.51 16.94
C LEU A 368 -33.72 26.73 15.88
N ARG A 369 -34.06 27.41 14.79
CA ARG A 369 -33.08 27.68 13.70
C ARG A 369 -31.95 28.58 14.17
N GLU A 370 -32.28 29.59 14.97
CA GLU A 370 -31.35 30.54 15.56
C GLU A 370 -30.41 29.84 16.54
N GLU A 371 -30.93 28.90 17.33
CA GLU A 371 -30.14 28.06 18.24
C GLU A 371 -29.15 27.19 17.47
N LEU A 372 -29.58 26.56 16.38
CA LEU A 372 -28.69 25.76 15.53
C LEU A 372 -27.61 26.63 14.84
N ARG A 373 -27.95 27.84 14.41
CA ARG A 373 -26.99 28.82 13.86
C ARG A 373 -25.96 29.23 14.92
N HIS A 374 -26.42 29.54 16.14
CA HIS A 374 -25.56 29.90 17.24
C HIS A 374 -24.61 28.75 17.63
N LEU A 375 -25.12 27.53 17.79
CA LEU A 375 -24.29 26.35 18.08
C LEU A 375 -23.21 26.13 17.02
N ARG A 376 -23.55 26.25 15.73
CA ARG A 376 -22.57 26.12 14.64
C ARG A 376 -21.45 27.16 14.74
N HIS A 377 -21.80 28.40 15.06
CA HIS A 377 -20.81 29.47 15.20
C HIS A 377 -19.85 29.18 16.36
N LEU A 378 -20.36 28.78 17.53
CA LEU A 378 -19.53 28.40 18.68
C LEU A 378 -18.59 27.23 18.36
N LEU A 379 -19.11 26.19 17.68
CA LEU A 379 -18.29 25.04 17.28
C LEU A 379 -17.22 25.42 16.25
N GLU A 380 -17.53 26.32 15.32
CA GLU A 380 -16.56 26.84 14.34
C GLU A 380 -15.43 27.62 15.03
N GLU A 381 -15.77 28.47 15.99
CA GLU A 381 -14.80 29.22 16.80
C GLU A 381 -13.92 28.31 17.66
N MET A 382 -14.43 27.16 18.08
CA MET A 382 -13.65 26.15 18.80
C MET A 382 -12.73 25.35 17.86
N ILE A 383 -13.19 24.99 16.66
CA ILE A 383 -12.42 24.13 15.73
C ILE A 383 -11.35 24.92 14.98
N ARG A 384 -11.70 26.08 14.39
CA ARG A 384 -10.81 26.82 13.49
C ARG A 384 -9.42 27.11 14.08
N PRO A 385 -9.27 27.58 15.34
CA PRO A 385 -7.95 27.91 15.88
C PRO A 385 -7.09 26.68 16.21
N THR A 386 -7.66 25.48 16.31
CA THR A 386 -6.87 24.27 16.60
C THR A 386 -6.28 23.62 15.36
N LEU A 387 -6.76 23.98 14.17
CA LEU A 387 -6.36 23.35 12.93
C LEU A 387 -4.88 23.66 12.59
N PRO A 388 -4.04 22.64 12.36
CA PRO A 388 -2.64 22.84 12.02
C PRO A 388 -2.49 23.31 10.57
N ALA A 389 -1.37 23.97 10.27
CA ALA A 389 -1.08 24.55 8.95
C ALA A 389 -1.21 23.54 7.79
N TRP A 390 -0.82 22.28 8.00
CA TRP A 390 -0.92 21.23 6.97
C TRP A 390 -2.37 20.91 6.57
N VAL A 391 -3.34 21.06 7.49
CA VAL A 391 -4.76 20.87 7.18
C VAL A 391 -5.25 22.00 6.29
N HIS A 392 -4.93 23.26 6.64
CA HIS A 392 -5.30 24.42 5.84
C HIS A 392 -4.68 24.37 4.44
N HIS A 393 -3.41 24.00 4.33
CA HIS A 393 -2.72 23.88 3.05
C HIS A 393 -3.42 22.85 2.15
N LYS A 394 -3.69 21.64 2.66
CA LYS A 394 -4.35 20.58 1.88
C LYS A 394 -5.78 20.93 1.49
N SER A 395 -6.51 21.60 2.39
CA SER A 395 -7.87 22.02 2.09
C SER A 395 -7.91 23.11 1.00
N ARG A 396 -7.05 24.13 1.10
CA ARG A 396 -6.91 25.20 0.09
C ARG A 396 -6.39 24.70 -1.25
N ALA A 397 -5.56 23.67 -1.24
CA ALA A 397 -5.11 23.01 -2.46
C ALA A 397 -6.26 22.34 -3.24
N GLY A 398 -7.49 22.32 -2.72
CA GLY A 398 -8.65 21.76 -3.42
C GLY A 398 -8.60 20.24 -3.50
N GLY A 399 -7.95 19.60 -2.52
CA GLY A 399 -7.92 18.15 -2.39
C GLY A 399 -9.29 17.56 -2.05
N LEU A 400 -9.41 16.24 -2.18
CA LEU A 400 -10.60 15.51 -1.76
C LEU A 400 -10.71 15.51 -0.22
N ILE A 401 -11.89 15.85 0.29
CA ILE A 401 -12.24 15.67 1.70
C ILE A 401 -13.29 14.57 1.76
N CYS A 402 -12.95 13.46 2.41
CA CYS A 402 -13.86 12.35 2.59
C CYS A 402 -13.83 11.88 4.04
N GLY A 403 -14.77 11.01 4.42
CA GLY A 403 -14.74 10.44 5.75
C GLY A 403 -15.72 9.30 5.90
N SER A 404 -15.45 8.45 6.89
CA SER A 404 -16.32 7.34 7.26
C SER A 404 -16.63 7.41 8.75
N GLY A 405 -17.71 6.75 9.15
CA GLY A 405 -18.12 6.73 10.53
C GLY A 405 -19.10 5.61 10.81
N PHE A 406 -19.17 5.19 12.07
CA PHE A 406 -20.12 4.18 12.52
C PHE A 406 -21.56 4.73 12.57
N ASN A 407 -22.55 3.88 12.78
CA ASN A 407 -23.94 4.32 12.90
C ASN A 407 -24.13 5.26 14.09
N GLY A 408 -24.65 6.46 13.84
CA GLY A 408 -24.79 7.52 14.85
C GLY A 408 -23.56 8.43 15.00
N SER A 409 -22.52 8.22 14.20
CA SER A 409 -21.38 9.15 14.07
C SER A 409 -21.78 10.48 13.43
N VAL A 410 -20.94 11.50 13.61
CA VAL A 410 -21.15 12.86 13.08
C VAL A 410 -21.35 12.83 11.56
N LEU A 411 -20.47 12.15 10.84
CA LEU A 411 -20.48 12.13 9.38
C LEU A 411 -21.67 11.31 8.83
N ASN A 412 -22.02 10.21 9.48
CA ASN A 412 -23.19 9.41 9.14
C ASN A 412 -24.47 10.23 9.30
N LEU A 413 -24.63 10.87 10.46
CA LEU A 413 -25.80 11.70 10.74
C LEU A 413 -25.89 12.91 9.80
N ALA A 414 -24.77 13.56 9.51
CA ALA A 414 -24.73 14.67 8.54
C ALA A 414 -25.14 14.21 7.13
N ALA A 415 -24.64 13.06 6.66
CA ALA A 415 -25.04 12.50 5.37
C ALA A 415 -26.53 12.13 5.31
N ARG A 416 -27.09 11.61 6.42
CA ARG A 416 -28.52 11.30 6.53
C ARG A 416 -29.40 12.56 6.58
N VAL A 417 -28.98 13.59 7.31
CA VAL A 417 -29.65 14.89 7.37
C VAL A 417 -29.65 15.55 5.99
N ALA A 418 -28.52 15.54 5.29
CA ALA A 418 -28.37 16.04 3.92
C ALA A 418 -28.98 15.11 2.85
N GLN A 419 -29.40 13.89 3.23
CA GLN A 419 -29.94 12.84 2.36
C GLN A 419 -29.02 12.44 1.19
N ARG A 420 -27.70 12.60 1.33
CA ARG A 420 -26.70 12.38 0.28
C ARG A 420 -25.37 11.94 0.88
N THR A 421 -24.62 11.10 0.16
CA THR A 421 -23.23 10.75 0.50
C THR A 421 -22.26 11.87 0.14
N ASN A 422 -22.49 12.55 -0.99
CA ASN A 422 -21.79 13.78 -1.35
C ASN A 422 -22.48 14.97 -0.66
N VAL A 423 -22.01 15.31 0.54
CA VAL A 423 -22.60 16.35 1.38
C VAL A 423 -22.00 17.69 1.04
N THR A 424 -22.84 18.61 0.56
CA THR A 424 -22.45 20.02 0.42
C THR A 424 -22.93 20.82 1.62
N ARG A 425 -22.20 21.88 1.99
CA ARG A 425 -22.51 22.74 3.13
C ARG A 425 -23.94 23.31 3.03
N GLU A 426 -24.31 23.81 1.86
CA GLU A 426 -25.63 24.40 1.61
C GLU A 426 -26.78 23.40 1.83
N HIS A 427 -26.68 22.19 1.26
CA HIS A 427 -27.70 21.15 1.47
C HIS A 427 -27.78 20.73 2.94
N LEU A 428 -26.64 20.54 3.62
CA LEU A 428 -26.64 20.17 5.04
C LEU A 428 -27.34 21.26 5.89
N ASP A 429 -26.98 22.52 5.68
CA ASP A 429 -27.55 23.64 6.43
C ASP A 429 -29.04 23.83 6.15
N THR A 430 -29.42 23.82 4.86
CA THR A 430 -30.82 23.99 4.45
C THR A 430 -31.68 22.88 5.01
N HIS A 431 -31.23 21.61 4.91
CA HIS A 431 -32.00 20.50 5.44
C HIS A 431 -32.09 20.57 6.97
N ALA A 432 -30.99 20.81 7.66
CA ALA A 432 -30.99 20.91 9.12
C ALA A 432 -31.94 22.01 9.61
N GLU A 433 -31.89 23.21 9.01
CA GLU A 433 -32.73 24.35 9.40
C GLU A 433 -34.20 24.21 8.99
N MET A 434 -34.49 23.69 7.80
CA MET A 434 -35.84 23.69 7.24
C MET A 434 -36.64 22.43 7.60
N HIS A 435 -35.97 21.30 7.79
CA HIS A 435 -36.63 20.00 7.98
C HIS A 435 -36.41 19.38 9.36
N TYR A 436 -35.34 19.72 10.08
CA TYR A 436 -35.01 19.10 11.36
C TYR A 436 -35.20 20.02 12.57
N CYS A 437 -34.92 21.33 12.44
CA CYS A 437 -35.27 22.30 13.48
C CYS A 437 -36.79 22.29 13.76
N GLY A 438 -37.15 22.39 15.03
CA GLY A 438 -38.54 22.32 15.51
C GLY A 438 -39.10 20.91 15.68
N LEU A 439 -38.40 19.85 15.23
CA LEU A 439 -38.84 18.47 15.46
C LEU A 439 -38.58 18.03 16.90
N THR A 440 -39.52 17.26 17.47
CA THR A 440 -39.37 16.62 18.78
C THR A 440 -38.68 15.27 18.66
N ASP A 441 -38.24 14.71 19.79
CA ASP A 441 -37.60 13.38 19.82
C ASP A 441 -38.48 12.29 19.21
N VAL A 442 -39.80 12.37 19.39
CA VAL A 442 -40.74 11.38 18.85
C VAL A 442 -40.68 11.34 17.33
N LEU A 443 -40.57 12.50 16.67
CA LEU A 443 -40.50 12.59 15.22
C LEU A 443 -39.13 12.16 14.68
N LEU A 444 -38.06 12.50 15.41
CA LEU A 444 -36.70 12.12 15.04
C LEU A 444 -36.45 10.62 15.26
N ALA A 445 -37.01 10.03 16.32
CA ALA A 445 -36.87 8.62 16.66
C ALA A 445 -37.41 7.66 15.59
N VAL A 446 -38.27 8.15 14.67
CA VAL A 446 -38.76 7.39 13.52
C VAL A 446 -37.60 6.98 12.60
N ASN A 447 -36.61 7.85 12.43
CA ASN A 447 -35.50 7.63 11.50
C ASN A 447 -34.15 7.46 12.22
N TYR A 448 -34.02 7.93 13.45
CA TYR A 448 -32.75 8.01 14.15
C TYR A 448 -32.78 7.19 15.45
N PRO A 449 -31.78 6.32 15.69
CA PRO A 449 -31.73 5.52 16.92
C PRO A 449 -31.52 6.38 18.16
N ASP A 450 -30.78 7.50 18.03
CA ASP A 450 -30.61 8.49 19.09
C ASP A 450 -31.00 9.88 18.56
N PRO A 451 -32.22 10.37 18.83
CA PRO A 451 -32.71 11.65 18.33
C PRO A 451 -31.93 12.85 18.92
N THR A 452 -31.27 12.68 20.08
CA THR A 452 -30.57 13.76 20.77
C THR A 452 -29.29 14.19 20.05
N THR A 453 -28.75 13.32 19.19
CA THR A 453 -27.46 13.51 18.51
C THR A 453 -27.58 14.11 17.11
N VAL A 454 -28.78 14.14 16.53
CA VAL A 454 -29.01 14.49 15.11
C VAL A 454 -28.57 15.92 14.81
N LEU A 455 -29.15 16.90 15.51
CA LEU A 455 -28.85 18.33 15.28
C LEU A 455 -27.45 18.75 15.78
N PRO A 456 -26.96 18.27 16.95
CA PRO A 456 -25.56 18.48 17.33
C PRO A 456 -24.56 17.96 16.28
N SER A 457 -24.81 16.78 15.71
CA SER A 457 -23.93 16.20 14.68
C SER A 457 -23.96 17.00 13.38
N ALA A 458 -25.15 17.43 12.93
CA ALA A 458 -25.27 18.31 11.77
C ALA A 458 -24.54 19.64 11.99
N ALA A 459 -24.62 20.19 13.22
CA ALA A 459 -23.90 21.40 13.60
C ALA A 459 -22.37 21.21 13.58
N ILE A 460 -21.85 20.11 14.15
CA ILE A 460 -20.40 19.80 14.13
C ILE A 460 -19.91 19.66 12.68
N ALA A 461 -20.60 18.86 11.85
CA ALA A 461 -20.19 18.66 10.46
C ALA A 461 -20.19 20.00 9.69
N SER A 462 -21.22 20.82 9.89
CA SER A 462 -21.34 22.12 9.25
C SER A 462 -20.29 23.14 9.74
N ALA A 463 -19.96 23.14 11.02
CA ALA A 463 -18.89 23.94 11.61
C ALA A 463 -17.51 23.49 11.08
N LEU A 464 -17.27 22.18 11.00
CA LEU A 464 -16.04 21.61 10.44
C LEU A 464 -15.85 21.99 8.97
N MET A 465 -16.92 21.96 8.17
CA MET A 465 -16.86 22.41 6.78
C MET A 465 -16.48 23.89 6.66
N ARG A 466 -16.97 24.75 7.57
CA ARG A 466 -16.58 26.18 7.62
C ARG A 466 -15.16 26.39 8.13
N ALA A 467 -14.72 25.62 9.12
CA ALA A 467 -13.36 25.73 9.64
C ALA A 467 -12.32 25.28 8.61
N LEU A 468 -12.66 24.30 7.78
CA LEU A 468 -11.84 23.83 6.67
C LEU A 468 -11.98 24.66 5.39
N ASP A 469 -12.82 25.70 5.35
CA ASP A 469 -13.11 26.45 4.11
C ASP A 469 -13.54 25.54 2.92
N THR A 470 -14.23 24.43 3.22
CA THR A 470 -14.73 23.51 2.19
C THR A 470 -16.24 23.65 1.97
N ASN A 471 -16.64 23.53 0.70
CA ASN A 471 -18.05 23.49 0.32
C ASN A 471 -18.64 22.07 0.33
N ARG A 472 -17.80 21.02 0.32
CA ARG A 472 -18.26 19.63 0.22
C ARG A 472 -17.34 18.63 0.90
N PHE A 473 -17.92 17.53 1.38
CA PHE A 473 -17.19 16.32 1.73
C PHE A 473 -17.94 15.08 1.22
N GLU A 474 -17.21 13.99 1.02
CA GLU A 474 -17.78 12.70 0.61
C GLU A 474 -17.85 11.75 1.82
N TYR A 475 -19.05 11.34 2.20
CA TYR A 475 -19.29 10.31 3.20
C TYR A 475 -19.20 8.91 2.58
N LEU A 476 -18.32 8.09 3.16
CA LEU A 476 -18.03 6.73 2.74
C LEU A 476 -18.61 5.74 3.77
N PRO A 477 -19.76 5.09 3.49
CA PRO A 477 -20.43 4.22 4.48
C PRO A 477 -19.67 2.90 4.71
N GLU A 478 -18.95 2.41 3.70
CA GLU A 478 -18.24 1.14 3.76
C GLU A 478 -16.77 1.34 3.35
N VAL A 479 -15.88 1.31 4.34
CA VAL A 479 -14.43 1.35 4.12
C VAL A 479 -13.81 0.08 4.68
N SER A 480 -13.13 -0.68 3.82
CA SER A 480 -12.45 -1.92 4.18
C SER A 480 -10.97 -1.83 3.86
N ILE A 481 -10.13 -2.40 4.73
CA ILE A 481 -8.69 -2.51 4.50
C ILE A 481 -8.37 -3.31 3.22
N ALA A 482 -9.20 -4.28 2.84
CA ALA A 482 -9.04 -4.99 1.58
C ALA A 482 -9.08 -4.04 0.35
N ALA A 483 -9.80 -2.93 0.41
CA ALA A 483 -9.79 -1.92 -0.64
C ALA A 483 -8.42 -1.21 -0.76
N ALA A 484 -7.76 -0.94 0.37
CA ALA A 484 -6.40 -0.35 0.37
C ALA A 484 -5.38 -1.27 -0.29
N LEU A 485 -5.52 -2.59 -0.10
CA LEU A 485 -4.60 -3.57 -0.69
C LEU A 485 -4.61 -3.56 -2.23
N LEU A 486 -5.75 -3.22 -2.85
CA LEU A 486 -5.87 -3.09 -4.32
C LEU A 486 -4.92 -2.04 -4.90
N VAL A 487 -4.58 -1.03 -4.10
CA VAL A 487 -3.72 0.11 -4.49
C VAL A 487 -2.30 0.01 -3.96
N GLN A 488 -1.93 -1.07 -3.24
CA GLN A 488 -0.56 -1.26 -2.73
C GLN A 488 0.40 -1.75 -3.81
N PRO A 489 1.38 -0.94 -4.26
CA PRO A 489 2.27 -1.28 -5.37
C PRO A 489 3.03 -2.59 -5.17
N SER A 490 3.58 -2.79 -3.98
CA SER A 490 4.38 -3.97 -3.63
C SER A 490 3.65 -5.31 -3.73
N LEU A 491 2.31 -5.32 -3.70
CA LEU A 491 1.51 -6.56 -3.78
C LEU A 491 1.33 -7.07 -5.22
N TRP A 492 1.59 -6.24 -6.23
CA TRP A 492 1.18 -6.52 -7.60
C TRP A 492 2.35 -6.65 -8.57
N MET A 493 2.10 -7.32 -9.69
CA MET A 493 3.16 -7.60 -10.67
C MET A 493 3.50 -6.38 -11.53
N TYR A 494 2.59 -5.42 -11.66
CA TYR A 494 2.74 -4.22 -12.49
C TYR A 494 4.03 -3.45 -12.14
N ASP A 495 4.17 -3.01 -10.88
CA ASP A 495 5.32 -2.19 -10.46
C ASP A 495 6.63 -2.95 -10.52
N ARG A 496 6.61 -4.25 -10.17
CA ARG A 496 7.79 -5.11 -10.32
C ARG A 496 8.23 -5.17 -11.78
N ARG A 497 7.29 -5.27 -12.72
CA ARG A 497 7.58 -5.31 -14.17
C ARG A 497 8.05 -3.96 -14.68
N GLU A 498 7.47 -2.85 -14.25
CA GLU A 498 7.94 -1.51 -14.62
C GLU A 498 9.37 -1.25 -14.12
N LYS A 499 9.68 -1.60 -12.86
CA LYS A 499 11.05 -1.51 -12.33
C LYS A 499 12.04 -2.35 -13.16
N VAL A 500 11.64 -3.56 -13.54
CA VAL A 500 12.47 -4.42 -14.42
C VAL A 500 12.61 -3.81 -15.81
N ARG A 501 11.55 -3.30 -16.41
CA ARG A 501 11.56 -2.65 -17.74
C ARG A 501 12.46 -1.43 -17.75
N ALA A 502 12.32 -0.53 -16.78
CA ALA A 502 13.18 0.63 -16.62
C ALA A 502 14.66 0.24 -16.44
N THR A 503 14.92 -0.81 -15.66
CA THR A 503 16.29 -1.34 -15.47
C THR A 503 16.85 -1.97 -16.76
N LEU A 504 16.02 -2.67 -17.53
CA LEU A 504 16.40 -3.23 -18.81
C LEU A 504 16.70 -2.11 -19.82
N GLN A 505 15.87 -1.07 -19.89
CA GLN A 505 16.10 0.09 -20.77
C GLN A 505 17.42 0.81 -20.49
N LYS A 506 17.95 0.76 -19.26
CA LYS A 506 19.29 1.30 -18.95
C LYS A 506 20.44 0.47 -19.55
N LYS A 507 20.20 -0.79 -19.93
CA LYS A 507 21.23 -1.67 -20.51
C LYS A 507 21.30 -1.46 -22.02
N LYS A 508 22.49 -1.15 -22.54
CA LYS A 508 22.76 -0.90 -23.98
C LYS A 508 22.16 -1.94 -24.93
N PHE A 509 22.16 -3.21 -24.52
CA PHE A 509 21.57 -4.31 -25.30
C PHE A 509 20.05 -4.16 -25.53
N PHE A 510 19.32 -3.68 -24.54
CA PHE A 510 17.87 -3.49 -24.60
C PHE A 510 17.47 -2.05 -24.95
N SER A 511 18.41 -1.11 -24.99
CA SER A 511 18.15 0.27 -25.45
C SER A 511 18.45 0.48 -26.94
N GLY A 512 19.18 -0.43 -27.58
CA GLY A 512 19.55 -0.35 -29.00
C GLY A 512 18.42 -0.68 -29.98
N CYS A 513 18.60 -0.28 -31.25
CA CYS A 513 17.69 -0.59 -32.37
C CYS A 513 17.39 -2.10 -32.49
N VAL A 514 16.20 -2.42 -33.00
CA VAL A 514 15.68 -3.79 -33.21
C VAL A 514 16.68 -4.72 -33.92
N GLY A 515 17.58 -4.18 -34.76
CA GLY A 515 18.65 -4.93 -35.42
C GLY A 515 19.73 -5.53 -34.51
N GLN A 516 19.84 -5.12 -33.24
CA GLN A 516 20.69 -5.79 -32.23
C GLN A 516 19.96 -6.94 -31.52
N ARG A 517 18.64 -7.07 -31.72
CA ARG A 517 17.76 -8.06 -31.10
C ARG A 517 17.35 -9.19 -32.06
N THR A 518 17.93 -9.22 -33.26
CA THR A 518 17.75 -10.28 -34.24
C THR A 518 18.70 -11.44 -33.95
N PHE A 519 18.13 -12.51 -33.40
CA PHE A 519 18.82 -13.76 -33.15
C PHE A 519 18.84 -14.59 -34.44
N ARG A 520 20.02 -14.94 -34.95
CA ARG A 520 20.12 -15.97 -36.00
C ARG A 520 20.06 -17.34 -35.33
N ARG A 521 19.08 -18.16 -35.71
CA ARG A 521 19.05 -19.57 -35.32
C ARG A 521 20.28 -20.27 -35.90
N PRO A 522 21.04 -21.05 -35.10
CA PRO A 522 22.31 -21.65 -35.49
C PRO A 522 22.15 -22.94 -36.29
N HIS A 523 20.92 -23.38 -36.57
CA HIS A 523 20.65 -24.52 -37.44
C HIS A 523 20.96 -24.17 -38.90
N ALA A 524 22.23 -23.92 -39.20
CA ALA A 524 22.77 -24.06 -40.53
C ALA A 524 23.06 -25.55 -40.77
N ARG A 525 23.04 -25.97 -42.04
CA ARG A 525 23.37 -27.33 -42.49
C ARG A 525 24.75 -27.81 -42.00
N GLU A 526 25.60 -26.87 -41.58
CA GLU A 526 26.98 -27.07 -41.16
C GLU A 526 27.15 -27.36 -39.65
N ASN A 527 26.12 -27.23 -38.81
CA ASN A 527 26.25 -27.52 -37.37
C ASN A 527 24.99 -28.17 -36.75
N PRO A 528 24.77 -29.48 -37.00
CA PRO A 528 23.59 -30.21 -36.53
C PRO A 528 23.59 -30.52 -35.02
N ALA A 529 24.70 -30.30 -34.31
CA ALA A 529 24.84 -30.63 -32.88
C ALA A 529 24.42 -29.49 -31.93
N ALA A 530 23.96 -28.35 -32.46
CA ALA A 530 23.57 -27.20 -31.64
C ALA A 530 22.22 -27.45 -30.92
N PRO A 531 22.13 -27.24 -29.59
CA PRO A 531 20.90 -27.46 -28.83
C PRO A 531 19.78 -26.50 -29.28
N PRO A 532 18.49 -26.91 -29.18
CA PRO A 532 17.35 -26.20 -29.78
C PRO A 532 17.13 -24.76 -29.26
N GLU A 533 17.77 -24.37 -28.17
CA GLU A 533 17.68 -23.03 -27.56
C GLU A 533 18.87 -22.11 -27.91
N SER A 534 19.84 -22.57 -28.70
CA SER A 534 21.01 -21.78 -29.05
C SER A 534 20.68 -20.70 -30.08
N SER A 535 21.29 -19.51 -29.94
CA SER A 535 21.14 -18.41 -30.91
C SER A 535 22.39 -17.51 -30.96
N TRP A 536 22.71 -17.03 -32.15
CA TRP A 536 23.82 -16.08 -32.38
C TRP A 536 23.30 -14.64 -32.35
N GLN A 537 24.07 -13.75 -31.70
CA GLN A 537 23.96 -12.31 -31.94
C GLN A 537 24.74 -11.95 -33.24
N LEU A 538 24.28 -10.95 -33.99
CA LEU A 538 24.79 -10.58 -35.33
C LEU A 538 26.29 -10.24 -35.40
N ASN A 539 26.92 -10.00 -34.26
CA ASN A 539 28.33 -9.71 -34.06
C ASN A 539 29.19 -10.96 -33.74
N GLN A 540 28.67 -12.18 -33.95
CA GLN A 540 29.35 -13.46 -33.68
C GLN A 540 29.81 -13.66 -32.21
N SER A 541 29.38 -12.80 -31.29
CA SER A 541 29.61 -13.00 -29.86
C SER A 541 28.52 -13.89 -29.27
N TRP A 542 28.92 -14.81 -28.39
CA TRP A 542 28.00 -15.64 -27.65
C TRP A 542 27.07 -14.79 -26.77
N ASN A 543 25.78 -15.11 -26.80
CA ASN A 543 24.84 -14.64 -25.78
C ASN A 543 25.37 -15.08 -24.40
N PRO A 544 25.57 -14.17 -23.42
CA PRO A 544 26.03 -14.53 -22.08
C PRO A 544 25.14 -15.58 -21.39
N LEU A 545 23.84 -15.59 -21.67
CA LEU A 545 22.88 -16.57 -21.16
C LEU A 545 23.02 -17.93 -21.87
N SER A 546 23.31 -17.95 -23.18
CA SER A 546 23.56 -19.19 -23.93
C SER A 546 24.95 -19.77 -23.67
N TYR A 547 25.95 -18.93 -23.35
CA TYR A 547 27.30 -19.36 -22.99
C TYR A 547 27.29 -20.15 -21.68
N GLY A 548 26.51 -19.70 -20.68
CA GLY A 548 26.37 -20.39 -19.40
C GLY A 548 25.73 -21.78 -19.51
N ASN A 549 24.80 -21.97 -20.44
CA ASN A 549 24.18 -23.27 -20.71
C ASN A 549 25.04 -24.16 -21.63
N SER A 550 25.82 -23.58 -22.54
CA SER A 550 26.74 -24.31 -23.41
C SER A 550 27.93 -24.94 -22.66
N THR A 551 28.38 -24.36 -21.56
CA THR A 551 29.53 -24.86 -20.79
C THR A 551 29.15 -25.87 -19.70
N ARG A 552 27.85 -26.20 -19.55
CA ARG A 552 27.37 -27.21 -18.58
C ARG A 552 27.19 -28.61 -19.19
N GLY A 553 27.55 -28.78 -20.46
CA GLY A 553 27.55 -30.07 -21.15
C GLY A 553 28.85 -30.27 -21.92
N THR A 554 29.93 -30.53 -21.20
CA THR A 554 31.08 -31.34 -21.65
C THR A 554 31.57 -32.14 -20.46
#